data_AF-A0A7Z1SDK0-F1
#
_entry.id   AF-A0A7Z1SDK0-F1
#
_cell.length_a   1.000
_cell.length_b   1.000
_cell.length_c   1.000
_cell.angle_alpha   90.00
_cell.angle_beta   90.00
_cell.angle_gamma   90.00
#
_symmetry.space_group_name_H-M   'P 1'
#
loop_
_entity.id
_entity.type
_entity.pdbx_description
1 polymer ?
#
loop_
_entity_poly.entity_id
_entity_poly.type
_entity_poly.pdbx_seq_one_letter_code
_entity_poly.pdbx_strand_id
1 'polypeptide(L)'
;MKNKKSWVVWSMITPLLSLIIWLIISNQTLISYINILFYISLSMFICIFFILLVQEGIFDATSYGFRRIRYQLSSRSKKRTMADDEFLNPQQVKKEHYFISTWIAPALICNIAYFVMTIIISFLL
;
A
#
# COMPACT_ATOMS: atom_id res chain seq x y z
N MET A 1 -21.63 2.37 -11.38
CA MET A 1 -20.74 2.28 -12.57
C MET A 1 -19.28 2.66 -12.33
N LYS A 2 -18.92 3.51 -11.34
CA LYS A 2 -17.52 3.91 -11.08
C LYS A 2 -16.58 2.74 -10.72
N ASN A 3 -17.03 1.78 -9.91
CA ASN A 3 -16.15 0.68 -9.46
C ASN A 3 -15.79 -0.30 -10.59
N LYS A 4 -16.75 -0.74 -11.42
CA LYS A 4 -16.48 -1.72 -12.51
C LYS A 4 -15.38 -1.26 -13.48
N LYS A 5 -15.34 0.03 -13.81
CA LYS A 5 -14.29 0.61 -14.66
C LYS A 5 -12.92 0.49 -14.01
N SER A 6 -12.82 0.74 -12.70
CA SER A 6 -11.57 0.63 -11.96
C SER A 6 -11.03 -0.80 -11.94
N TRP A 7 -11.90 -1.81 -11.77
CA TRP A 7 -11.53 -3.22 -11.85
C TRP A 7 -10.93 -3.60 -13.20
N VAL A 8 -11.56 -3.18 -14.30
CA VAL A 8 -11.07 -3.48 -15.66
C VAL A 8 -9.71 -2.82 -15.90
N VAL A 9 -9.59 -1.54 -15.54
CA VAL A 9 -8.34 -0.78 -15.74
C VAL A 9 -7.19 -1.40 -14.95
N TRP A 10 -7.40 -1.71 -13.67
CA TRP A 10 -6.34 -2.29 -12.82
C TRP A 10 -6.01 -3.73 -13.15
N SER A 11 -6.96 -4.51 -13.68
CA SER A 11 -6.66 -5.84 -14.21
C SER A 11 -5.80 -5.76 -15.47
N MET A 12 -6.00 -4.75 -16.33
CA MET A 12 -5.26 -4.65 -17.59
C MET A 12 -3.88 -3.98 -17.44
N ILE A 13 -3.72 -3.04 -16.51
CA ILE A 13 -2.49 -2.22 -16.45
C ILE A 13 -1.23 -3.04 -16.18
N THR A 14 -1.29 -4.00 -15.25
CA THR A 14 -0.15 -4.84 -14.86
C THR A 14 0.34 -5.75 -15.99
N PRO A 15 -0.53 -6.55 -16.67
CA PRO A 15 -0.09 -7.35 -17.80
C PRO A 15 0.34 -6.50 -19.00
N LEU A 16 -0.31 -5.35 -19.26
CA LEU A 16 0.06 -4.50 -20.39
C LEU A 16 1.43 -3.86 -20.19
N LEU A 17 1.71 -3.38 -18.97
CA LEU A 17 3.03 -2.86 -18.60
C LEU A 17 4.10 -3.96 -18.69
N SER A 18 3.80 -5.16 -18.22
CA SER A 18 4.70 -6.32 -18.30
C SER A 18 5.00 -6.71 -19.75
N LEU A 19 3.99 -6.63 -20.62
CA LEU A 19 4.13 -6.91 -22.06
C LEU A 19 5.02 -5.87 -22.75
N ILE A 20 4.85 -4.59 -22.45
CA ILE A 20 5.71 -3.51 -22.98
C ILE A 20 7.17 -3.73 -22.57
N ILE A 21 7.42 -4.03 -21.28
CA ILE A 21 8.77 -4.27 -20.75
C ILE A 21 9.39 -5.51 -21.42
N TRP A 22 8.61 -6.57 -21.54
CA TRP A 22 9.04 -7.81 -22.18
C TRP A 22 9.45 -7.57 -23.63
N LEU A 23 8.65 -6.84 -24.42
CA LEU A 23 8.94 -6.52 -25.82
C LEU A 23 10.22 -5.70 -26.02
N ILE A 24 10.60 -4.86 -25.05
CA ILE A 24 11.74 -3.94 -25.20
C ILE A 24 13.03 -4.55 -24.65
N ILE A 25 12.98 -5.25 -23.52
CA ILE A 25 14.18 -5.54 -22.71
C ILE A 25 14.59 -7.01 -22.78
N SER A 26 13.66 -7.93 -23.04
CA SER A 26 13.89 -9.36 -22.81
C SER A 26 14.16 -10.17 -24.08
N ASN A 27 14.67 -11.40 -23.90
CA ASN A 27 14.91 -12.40 -24.93
C ASN A 27 13.61 -12.99 -25.55
N GLN A 28 12.46 -12.33 -25.38
CA GLN A 28 11.15 -12.74 -25.90
C GLN A 28 10.74 -14.20 -25.58
N THR A 29 11.23 -14.76 -24.48
CA THR A 29 10.80 -16.09 -24.02
C THR A 29 9.61 -15.98 -23.06
N LEU A 30 8.74 -16.98 -23.05
CA LEU A 30 7.59 -17.04 -22.14
C LEU A 30 8.02 -17.03 -20.66
N ILE A 31 9.12 -17.71 -20.33
CA ILE A 31 9.70 -17.72 -18.98
C ILE A 31 10.07 -16.29 -18.55
N SER A 32 10.72 -15.54 -19.45
CA SER A 32 11.11 -14.17 -19.13
C SER A 32 9.89 -13.24 -18.96
N TYR A 33 8.82 -13.46 -19.70
CA TYR A 33 7.56 -12.72 -19.53
C TYR A 33 6.94 -12.99 -18.15
N ILE A 34 6.87 -14.26 -17.73
CA ILE A 34 6.35 -14.64 -16.40
C ILE A 34 7.18 -13.99 -15.29
N ASN A 35 8.51 -14.00 -15.42
CA ASN A 35 9.39 -13.36 -14.44
C ASN A 35 9.15 -11.85 -14.36
N ILE A 36 9.01 -11.16 -15.50
CA ILE A 36 8.70 -9.73 -15.53
C ILE A 36 7.34 -9.47 -14.88
N LEU A 37 6.32 -10.26 -15.21
CA LEU A 37 4.98 -10.14 -14.60
C LEU A 37 5.02 -10.36 -13.08
N PHE A 38 5.82 -11.30 -12.60
CA PHE A 38 6.06 -11.52 -11.18
C PHE A 38 6.66 -10.27 -10.51
N TYR A 39 7.76 -9.73 -11.05
CA TYR A 39 8.41 -8.55 -10.46
C TYR A 39 7.52 -7.30 -10.50
N ILE A 40 6.81 -7.06 -11.60
CA ILE A 40 5.93 -5.90 -11.75
C ILE A 40 4.71 -6.02 -10.83
N SER A 41 4.05 -7.17 -10.77
CA SER A 41 2.90 -7.37 -9.88
C SER A 41 3.27 -7.24 -8.40
N LEU A 42 4.41 -7.79 -7.99
CA LEU A 42 4.92 -7.64 -6.62
C LEU A 42 5.23 -6.18 -6.28
N SER A 43 5.95 -5.48 -7.18
CA SER A 43 6.33 -4.08 -6.96
C SER A 43 5.10 -3.18 -6.87
N MET A 44 4.13 -3.36 -7.77
CA MET A 44 2.87 -2.63 -7.76
C MET A 44 2.07 -2.92 -6.48
N PHE A 45 1.99 -4.18 -6.06
CA PHE A 45 1.34 -4.57 -4.81
C PHE A 45 1.94 -3.85 -3.61
N ILE A 46 3.27 -3.86 -3.47
CA ILE A 46 3.97 -3.17 -2.36
C ILE A 46 3.67 -1.67 -2.37
N CYS A 47 3.79 -1.02 -3.53
CA CYS A 47 3.52 0.42 -3.66
C CYS A 47 2.08 0.78 -3.30
N ILE A 48 1.09 0.05 -3.82
CA ILE A 48 -0.33 0.31 -3.55
C ILE A 48 -0.66 0.00 -2.09
N PHE A 49 -0.07 -1.04 -1.52
CA PHE A 49 -0.25 -1.39 -0.12
C PHE A 49 0.28 -0.27 0.78
N PHE A 50 1.46 0.28 0.47
CA PHE A 50 1.98 1.44 1.18
C PHE A 50 1.04 2.65 1.10
N ILE A 51 0.47 2.93 -0.08
CA ILE A 51 -0.54 3.99 -0.24
C ILE A 51 -1.77 3.72 0.65
N LEU A 52 -2.23 2.47 0.73
CA LEU A 52 -3.33 2.08 1.64
C LEU A 52 -2.97 2.36 3.10
N LEU A 53 -1.76 1.99 3.55
CA LEU A 53 -1.32 2.23 4.93
C LEU A 53 -1.36 3.72 5.30
N VAL A 54 -0.96 4.58 4.35
CA VAL A 54 -1.01 6.04 4.50
C VAL A 54 -2.45 6.53 4.53
N GLN A 55 -3.30 6.07 3.61
CA GLN A 55 -4.70 6.51 3.53
C GLN A 55 -5.54 6.05 4.72
N GLU A 56 -5.28 4.87 5.28
CA GLU A 56 -5.95 4.38 6.49
C GLU A 56 -5.49 5.08 7.78
N GLY A 57 -4.45 5.92 7.70
CA GLY A 57 -3.90 6.64 8.85
C GLY A 57 -3.22 5.73 9.87
N ILE A 58 -2.66 4.60 9.44
CA ILE A 58 -1.93 3.70 10.36
C ILE A 58 -0.74 4.42 10.99
N PHE A 59 -0.07 5.28 10.22
CA PHE A 59 1.01 6.12 10.73
C PHE A 59 0.52 7.19 11.71
N ASP A 60 -0.71 7.69 11.59
CA ASP A 60 -1.30 8.62 12.56
C ASP A 60 -1.52 7.93 13.91
N ALA A 61 -2.12 6.73 13.91
CA ALA A 61 -2.31 5.93 15.12
C ALA A 61 -0.98 5.55 15.79
N THR A 62 0.01 5.18 14.98
CA THR A 62 1.37 4.87 15.46
C THR A 62 2.05 6.10 16.07
N SER A 63 1.98 7.25 15.39
CA SER A 63 2.52 8.53 15.87
C SER A 63 1.85 8.98 17.17
N TYR A 64 0.53 8.82 17.27
CA TYR A 64 -0.22 9.04 18.50
C TYR A 64 0.32 8.18 19.66
N GLY A 65 0.51 6.87 19.43
CA GLY A 65 1.04 5.95 20.43
C GLY A 65 2.39 6.41 20.97
N PHE A 66 3.32 6.77 20.10
CA PHE A 66 4.63 7.29 20.49
C PHE A 66 4.55 8.61 21.26
N ARG A 67 3.67 9.54 20.85
CA ARG A 67 3.46 10.81 21.57
C ARG A 67 2.92 10.57 22.97
N ARG A 68 1.94 9.68 23.12
CA ARG A 68 1.38 9.32 24.43
C ARG A 68 2.40 8.68 25.34
N ILE A 69 3.23 7.77 24.83
CA ILE A 69 4.35 7.16 25.58
C ILE A 69 5.33 8.25 26.03
N ARG A 70 5.74 9.14 25.11
CA ARG A 70 6.65 10.25 25.43
C ARG A 70 6.08 11.19 26.48
N TYR A 71 4.80 11.53 26.38
CA TYR A 71 4.09 12.33 27.37
C TYR A 71 4.08 11.62 28.73
N GLN A 72 3.70 10.34 28.79
CA GLN A 72 3.67 9.57 30.03
C GLN A 72 5.03 9.46 30.72
N LEU A 73 6.10 9.28 29.95
CA LEU A 73 7.48 9.19 30.45
C LEU A 73 8.11 10.55 30.82
N SER A 74 7.46 11.67 30.49
CA SER A 74 7.99 12.99 30.81
C SER A 74 7.79 13.37 32.29
N SER A 75 8.70 14.21 32.82
CA SER A 75 8.66 14.67 34.20
C SER A 75 7.44 15.56 34.48
N ARG A 76 7.03 15.68 35.75
CA ARG A 76 5.85 16.50 36.14
C ARG A 76 5.93 17.95 35.65
N SER A 77 7.12 18.57 35.68
CA SER A 77 7.34 19.93 35.18
C SER A 77 7.09 20.01 33.66
N LYS A 78 7.62 19.04 32.91
CA LYS A 78 7.49 18.97 31.46
C LYS A 78 6.08 18.63 30.99
N LYS A 79 5.33 17.83 31.76
CA LYS A 79 3.90 17.57 31.51
C LYS A 79 3.04 18.82 31.63
N ARG A 80 3.32 19.70 32.60
CA ARG A 80 2.59 20.96 32.77
C ARG A 80 2.77 21.89 31.57
N THR A 81 3.97 21.95 31.02
CA THR A 81 4.25 22.75 29.81
C THR A 81 3.67 22.16 28.52
N MET A 82 3.33 20.87 28.51
CA MET A 82 2.81 20.15 27.34
C MET A 82 1.30 19.88 27.43
N ALA A 83 0.65 20.24 28.54
CA ALA A 83 -0.74 19.89 28.80
C ALA A 83 -1.70 20.54 27.79
N ASP A 84 -1.40 21.78 27.42
CA ASP A 84 -2.21 22.61 26.51
C ASP A 84 -1.78 22.47 25.04
N ASP A 85 -0.71 21.72 24.76
CA ASP A 85 -0.22 21.51 23.40
C ASP A 85 -0.93 20.31 22.78
N GLU A 86 -1.83 20.60 21.84
CA GLU A 86 -2.66 19.61 21.13
C GLU A 86 -1.83 18.61 20.31
N PHE A 87 -0.61 18.99 19.88
CA PHE A 87 0.31 18.11 19.18
C PHE A 87 1.04 17.16 20.13
N LEU A 88 1.44 17.64 21.31
CA LEU A 88 2.22 16.86 22.30
C LEU A 88 1.34 16.04 23.26
N ASN A 89 0.11 16.47 23.52
CA ASN A 89 -0.89 15.77 24.31
C ASN A 89 -2.20 15.58 23.51
N PRO A 90 -2.17 14.83 22.40
CA PRO A 90 -3.36 14.59 21.60
C PRO A 90 -4.41 13.83 22.43
N GLN A 91 -5.63 14.37 22.51
CA GLN A 91 -6.77 13.75 23.20
C GLN A 91 -7.43 12.66 22.35
N GLN A 92 -7.22 12.68 21.03
CA GLN A 92 -7.83 11.75 20.08
C GLN A 92 -6.77 10.92 19.33
N VAL A 93 -7.05 9.63 19.17
CA VAL A 93 -6.14 8.63 18.59
C VAL A 93 -6.09 8.71 17.06
N LYS A 94 -7.20 9.10 16.43
CA LYS A 94 -7.39 9.09 14.97
C LYS A 94 -8.22 10.30 14.54
N LYS A 95 -7.99 10.80 13.33
CA LYS A 95 -8.94 11.70 12.66
C LYS A 95 -10.25 10.93 12.41
N GLU A 96 -11.39 11.59 12.55
CA GLU A 96 -12.69 10.91 12.46
C GLU A 96 -12.97 10.32 11.06
N HIS A 97 -12.39 10.90 10.00
CA HIS A 97 -12.63 10.49 8.62
C HIS A 97 -11.32 10.34 7.85
N TYR A 98 -11.09 9.12 7.35
CA TYR A 98 -10.04 8.83 6.38
C TYR A 98 -10.69 8.48 5.04
N PHE A 99 -10.32 9.21 3.98
CA PHE A 99 -10.83 8.94 2.64
C PHE A 99 -9.97 7.87 1.97
N ILE A 100 -10.46 6.63 1.97
CA ILE A 100 -9.85 5.54 1.21
C ILE A 100 -10.34 5.64 -0.23
N SER A 101 -9.40 5.72 -1.16
CA SER A 101 -9.71 5.79 -2.58
C SER A 101 -10.27 4.45 -3.05
N THR A 102 -11.43 4.47 -3.71
CA THR A 102 -12.15 3.26 -4.17
C THR A 102 -11.38 2.41 -5.18
N TRP A 103 -10.30 2.93 -5.78
CA TRP A 103 -9.46 2.22 -6.74
C TRP A 103 -8.39 1.33 -6.10
N ILE A 104 -8.08 1.54 -4.82
CA ILE A 104 -6.99 0.83 -4.12
C ILE A 104 -7.31 -0.66 -3.98
N ALA A 105 -8.53 -1.00 -3.55
CA ALA A 105 -8.92 -2.39 -3.36
C ALA A 105 -8.85 -3.21 -4.66
N PRO A 106 -9.44 -2.77 -5.80
CA PRO A 106 -9.26 -3.45 -7.09
C PRO A 106 -7.79 -3.62 -7.46
N ALA A 107 -6.98 -2.57 -7.29
CA ALA A 107 -5.56 -2.60 -7.64
C ALA A 107 -4.76 -3.61 -6.82
N LEU A 108 -5.00 -3.70 -5.51
CA LEU A 108 -4.38 -4.69 -4.64
C LEU A 108 -4.79 -6.11 -5.01
N ILE A 109 -6.09 -6.36 -5.18
CA ILE A 109 -6.64 -7.68 -5.47
C ILE A 109 -6.12 -8.20 -6.82
N CYS A 110 -6.06 -7.34 -7.85
CA CYS A 110 -5.51 -7.73 -9.14
C CYS A 110 -4.02 -8.09 -9.04
N ASN A 111 -3.20 -7.25 -8.38
CA ASN A 111 -1.76 -7.48 -8.32
C ASN A 111 -1.40 -8.71 -7.45
N ILE A 112 -2.08 -8.93 -6.33
CA ILE A 112 -1.85 -10.16 -5.54
C ILE A 112 -2.29 -11.41 -6.31
N ALA A 113 -3.38 -11.34 -7.08
CA ALA A 113 -3.80 -12.46 -7.92
C ALA A 113 -2.75 -12.79 -8.99
N TYR A 114 -2.18 -11.79 -9.68
CA TYR A 114 -1.11 -12.01 -10.66
C TYR A 114 0.17 -12.57 -10.00
N PHE A 115 0.53 -12.05 -8.83
CA PHE A 115 1.68 -12.54 -8.07
C PHE A 115 1.51 -14.03 -7.71
N VAL A 116 0.37 -14.43 -7.15
CA VAL A 116 0.09 -15.83 -6.81
C VAL A 116 0.03 -16.70 -8.07
N MET A 117 -0.63 -16.22 -9.14
CA MET A 117 -0.71 -16.95 -10.40
C MET A 117 0.67 -17.22 -11.01
N THR A 118 1.57 -16.24 -11.01
CA THR A 118 2.93 -16.41 -11.56
C THR A 118 3.75 -17.41 -10.76
N ILE A 119 3.58 -17.45 -9.43
CA ILE A 119 4.19 -18.50 -8.59
C ILE A 119 3.67 -19.89 -8.98
N ILE A 120 2.34 -20.05 -9.09
CA ILE A 120 1.73 -21.34 -9.46
C ILE A 120 2.24 -21.80 -10.83
N ILE A 121 2.26 -20.91 -11.82
CA ILE A 121 2.77 -21.23 -13.16
C ILE A 121 4.25 -21.61 -13.10
N SER A 122 5.05 -20.92 -12.28
CA SER A 122 6.47 -21.24 -12.14
C SER A 122 6.73 -22.61 -11.52
N PHE A 123 5.80 -23.17 -10.74
CA PHE A 123 5.91 -24.54 -10.22
C PHE A 123 5.47 -25.60 -11.23
N LEU A 124 4.70 -25.22 -12.26
CA LEU A 124 4.20 -26.11 -13.31
C LEU A 124 5.13 -26.19 -14.53
N LEU A 125 6.07 -25.25 -14.66
CA LEU A 125 7.09 -25.19 -15.70
C LEU A 125 8.39 -25.85 -15.24
#